data_AF-A0A2H0A3F0-F1
#
_entry.id   AF-A0A2H0A3F0-F1
#
_cell.length_a   1.000
_cell.length_b   1.000
_cell.length_c   1.000
_cell.angle_alpha   90.00
_cell.angle_beta   90.00
_cell.angle_gamma   90.00
#
_symmetry.space_group_name_H-M   'P 1'
#
loop_
_entity.id
_entity.type
_entity.pdbx_description
1 polymer ?
#
loop_
_entity_poly.entity_id
_entity_poly.type
_entity_poly.pdbx_seq_one_letter_code
_entity_poly.pdbx_strand_id
1 'polypeptide(L)' 'MKTLKEIRDDFEQEYITTVLLANKGNITNTAKVLGLNRSYLYQKMEQIAIGG' A
#
# COMPACT_ATOMS: atom_id res chain seq x y z
N MET A 1 -6.09 14.00 18.92
CA MET A 1 -6.60 14.54 17.65
C MET A 1 -5.65 14.09 16.57
N LYS A 2 -6.11 13.41 15.53
CA LYS A 2 -5.24 13.03 14.40
C LYS A 2 -5.10 14.22 13.45
N THR A 3 -3.91 14.41 12.93
CA THR A 3 -3.57 15.37 11.88
C THR A 3 -4.02 14.84 10.51
N LEU A 4 -4.15 15.73 9.52
CA LEU A 4 -4.44 15.32 8.14
C LEU A 4 -3.38 14.37 7.58
N LYS A 5 -2.12 14.53 8.02
CA LYS A 5 -1.03 13.64 7.65
C LYS A 5 -1.30 12.22 8.14
N GLU A 6 -1.62 12.05 9.42
CA GLU A 6 -1.93 10.74 10.00
C GLU A 6 -3.15 10.10 9.33
N ILE A 7 -4.20 10.87 9.07
CA ILE A 7 -5.40 10.36 8.37
C ILE A 7 -5.06 9.87 6.96
N ARG A 8 -4.22 10.61 6.23
CA ARG A 8 -3.79 10.22 4.88
C ARG A 8 -2.94 8.96 4.92
N ASP A 9 -2.00 8.90 5.86
CA ASP A 9 -1.07 7.78 5.98
C ASP A 9 -1.85 6.49 6.39
N ASP A 10 -2.83 6.60 7.30
CA ASP A 10 -3.74 5.50 7.66
C ASP A 10 -4.57 5.01 6.44
N PHE A 11 -5.18 5.94 5.71
CA PHE A 11 -5.99 5.60 4.53
C PHE A 11 -5.14 4.95 3.43
N GLU A 12 -3.94 5.46 3.21
CA GLU A 12 -3.01 4.91 2.22
C GLU A 12 -2.61 3.47 2.58
N GLN A 13 -2.31 3.21 3.85
CA GLN A 13 -1.98 1.88 4.35
C GLN A 13 -3.16 0.91 4.16
N GLU A 14 -4.37 1.31 4.54
CA GLU A 14 -5.57 0.49 4.39
C GLU A 14 -5.87 0.19 2.91
N TYR A 15 -5.73 1.19 2.05
CA TYR A 15 -5.98 1.05 0.62
C TYR A 15 -4.97 0.10 -0.04
N ILE A 16 -3.67 0.28 0.22
CA ILE A 16 -2.63 -0.62 -0.30
C ILE A 16 -2.88 -2.06 0.15
N THR A 17 -3.21 -2.25 1.44
CA THR A 17 -3.49 -3.57 2.01
C THR A 17 -4.70 -4.22 1.33
N THR A 18 -5.79 -3.47 1.15
CA THR A 18 -7.03 -3.96 0.51
C THR A 18 -6.76 -4.41 -0.92
N VAL A 19 -6.04 -3.61 -1.71
CA VAL A 19 -5.73 -3.95 -3.10
C VAL A 19 -4.76 -5.13 -3.17
N LEU A 20 -3.79 -5.22 -2.26
CA LEU A 20 -2.86 -6.35 -2.18
C LEU A 20 -3.60 -7.67 -1.88
N LEU A 21 -4.53 -7.66 -0.91
CA LEU A 21 -5.37 -8.81 -0.57
C LEU A 21 -6.26 -9.21 -1.75
N ALA A 22 -6.89 -8.25 -2.43
CA ALA A 22 -7.68 -8.50 -3.63
C ALA A 22 -6.86 -9.14 -4.76
N ASN A 23 -5.56 -8.85 -4.80
CA ASN A 23 -4.61 -9.44 -5.75
C ASN A 23 -3.86 -10.66 -5.19
N LYS A 24 -4.31 -11.24 -4.07
CA LYS A 24 -3.72 -12.44 -3.44
C LYS A 24 -2.21 -12.29 -3.14
N GLY A 25 -1.79 -11.10 -2.71
CA GLY A 25 -0.38 -10.81 -2.43
C GLY A 25 0.47 -10.56 -3.68
N ASN A 26 -0.11 -10.54 -4.89
CA ASN A 26 0.65 -10.26 -6.10
C ASN A 26 1.01 -8.77 -6.21
N ILE A 27 2.22 -8.42 -5.78
CA ILE A 27 2.74 -7.05 -5.75
C ILE A 27 2.79 -6.43 -7.16
N THR A 28 3.11 -7.21 -8.19
CA THR A 28 3.16 -6.72 -9.58
C THR A 28 1.78 -6.29 -10.08
N ASN A 29 0.75 -7.09 -9.82
CA ASN A 29 -0.62 -6.73 -10.19
C ASN A 29 -1.16 -5.59 -9.33
N THR A 30 -0.85 -5.60 -8.03
CA THR A 30 -1.20 -4.51 -7.10
C THR A 30 -0.63 -3.17 -7.56
N ALA A 31 0.65 -3.14 -7.96
CA ALA A 31 1.29 -1.94 -8.50
C ALA A 31 0.59 -1.43 -9.77
N LYS A 32 0.21 -2.34 -10.67
CA LYS A 32 -0.55 -1.98 -11.87
C LYS A 32 -1.92 -1.38 -11.54
N VAL A 33 -2.66 -1.99 -10.61
CA VAL A 33 -3.99 -1.50 -10.19
C VAL A 33 -3.88 -0.12 -9.51
N LEU A 34 -2.85 0.08 -8.69
CA LEU A 34 -2.60 1.36 -8.02
C LEU A 34 -1.96 2.42 -8.94
N GLY A 35 -1.58 2.07 -10.18
CA GLY A 35 -0.85 2.97 -11.08
C GLY A 35 0.56 3.32 -10.58
N LEU A 36 1.15 2.49 -9.73
CA LEU A 36 2.44 2.71 -9.09
C LEU A 36 3.54 1.90 -9.78
N ASN A 37 4.78 2.39 -9.66
CA ASN A 37 5.94 1.56 -9.94
C ASN A 37 6.03 0.43 -8.90
N ARG A 38 6.31 -0.80 -9.33
CA ARG A 38 6.42 -1.97 -8.45
C ARG A 38 7.49 -1.79 -7.35
N SER A 39 8.67 -1.27 -7.70
CA SER A 39 9.75 -1.06 -6.74
C SER A 39 9.39 0.00 -5.71
N TYR A 40 8.67 1.05 -6.15
CA TYR A 40 8.15 2.07 -5.24
C TYR A 40 7.12 1.48 -4.28
N LEU A 41 6.16 0.71 -4.79
CA LEU A 41 5.17 0.02 -3.95
C LEU A 41 5.84 -0.91 -2.94
N TYR A 42 6.86 -1.66 -3.37
CA TYR A 42 7.61 -2.56 -2.49
C TYR A 42 8.31 -1.80 -1.36
N GLN A 43 9.04 -0.72 -1.68
CA GLN A 43 9.68 0.13 -0.66
C GLN A 43 8.66 0.74 0.30
N LYS A 44 7.50 1.16 -0.23
CA LYS A 44 6.42 1.72 0.58
C LYS A 44 5.87 0.67 1.54
N MET A 45 5.62 -0.55 1.07
CA MET A 45 5.15 -1.68 1.87
C MET A 45 6.11 -2.03 3.02
N GLU A 46 7.41 -2.06 2.77
CA GLU A 46 8.45 -2.25 3.79
C GLU A 46 8.41 -1.13 4.86
N GLN A 47 8.24 0.13 4.45
CA GLN A 47 8.18 1.28 5.36
C GLN A 47 6.99 1.25 6.32
N ILE A 48 5.85 0.71 5.86
CA ILE A 48 4.60 0.64 6.64
C ILE A 48 4.31 -0.79 7.15
N ALA A 49 5.32 -1.67 7.11
CA ALA A 49 5.28 -3.06 7.58
C ALA A 49 4.13 -3.92 7.00
N ILE A 50 3.74 -3.67 5.74
CA ILE A 50 2.81 -4.54 5.00
C ILE A 50 3.63 -5.61 4.28
N GLY A 51 3.40 -6.89 4.61
CA GLY A 51 3.98 -8.01 3.85
C GLY A 51 4.85 -8.98 4.64
N GLY A 52 4.35 -9.41 5.81
CA GLY A 52 4.80 -10.65 6.45
C GLY A 52 4.19 -11.89 5.80
#